data_AF-A0A354IG60-F1
#
_entry.id   AF-A0A354IG60-F1
#
_cell.length_a   1.000
_cell.length_b   1.000
_cell.length_c   1.000
_cell.angle_alpha   90.00
_cell.angle_beta   90.00
_cell.angle_gamma   90.00
#
_symmetry.space_group_name_H-M   'P 1'
#
loop_
_entity.id
_entity.type
_entity.pdbx_description
1 polymer ?
#
loop_
_entity_poly.entity_id
_entity_poly.type
_entity_poly.pdbx_seq_one_letter_code
_entity_poly.pdbx_strand_id
1 'polypeptide(L)'
;MMHQCQGIHADPPKCNTIVCIIPYISGKKRFFQRFSLFFRKMYVTIQITAEYAAHLTERGGSVMSSRHTISYTCPACEQTFSLTQWVNISPNDAPELRKHVMTGDLFHHICPYCGKHMMIAYNCLYQDSSKRFAVSLHVNRSEAAVTPLLPGYQMRLERTLPSFVERIRILDAGLDDMVFELYRMVVLAQVKKQHPDRAVSSLRFDAVEGQDLFLQVSQSEQIRLPLSSYQNLADRVKRSGFHPKVSGYLHIHGKWVQQSGILDVLKK
;
A
#
# COMPACT_ATOMS: atom_id res chain seq x y z
N MET A 1 -55.41 36.96 13.51
CA MET A 1 -55.13 36.19 12.27
C MET A 1 -53.98 36.85 11.53
N MET A 2 -53.02 36.04 11.06
CA MET A 2 -51.91 36.35 10.14
C MET A 2 -50.82 37.32 10.66
N HIS A 3 -49.66 36.79 11.08
CA HIS A 3 -48.44 36.50 10.30
C HIS A 3 -47.63 37.73 9.87
N GLN A 4 -46.44 37.90 10.45
CA GLN A 4 -45.21 38.23 9.71
C GLN A 4 -43.95 37.96 10.56
N CYS A 5 -42.99 37.30 9.92
CA CYS A 5 -41.70 36.88 10.48
C CYS A 5 -40.65 38.00 10.43
N GLN A 6 -39.94 38.20 11.54
CA GLN A 6 -38.58 38.78 11.64
C GLN A 6 -37.90 37.92 12.73
N GLY A 7 -36.77 37.25 12.53
CA GLY A 7 -35.48 37.75 12.07
C GLY A 7 -34.50 37.63 13.24
N ILE A 8 -34.00 36.42 13.53
CA ILE A 8 -32.93 36.20 14.50
C ILE A 8 -31.83 35.37 13.82
N HIS A 9 -30.65 35.97 13.74
CA HIS A 9 -29.41 35.35 13.28
C HIS A 9 -29.05 34.16 14.18
N ALA A 10 -28.95 32.96 13.60
CA ALA A 10 -28.31 31.80 14.20
C ALA A 10 -27.04 31.49 13.41
N ASP A 11 -25.90 31.43 14.11
CA ASP A 11 -24.61 31.01 13.57
C ASP A 11 -24.68 29.58 12.99
N PRO A 12 -24.15 29.33 11.77
CA PRO A 12 -24.04 27.98 11.25
C PRO A 12 -22.84 27.22 11.86
N PRO A 13 -22.95 25.89 12.03
CA PRO A 13 -21.94 25.06 12.68
C PRO A 13 -20.68 24.92 11.82
N LYS A 14 -19.52 24.94 12.49
CA LYS A 14 -18.20 24.69 11.90
C LYS A 14 -18.10 23.26 11.36
N CYS A 15 -18.37 23.10 10.07
CA CYS A 15 -18.07 21.90 9.32
C CYS A 15 -16.61 21.98 8.81
N ASN A 16 -15.68 21.36 9.54
CA ASN A 16 -14.27 21.23 9.14
C ASN A 16 -14.13 20.09 8.12
N THR A 17 -14.47 20.38 6.86
CA THR A 17 -14.04 19.58 5.71
C THR A 17 -13.37 20.51 4.72
N ILE A 18 -12.05 20.35 4.60
CA ILE A 18 -11.20 21.06 3.65
C ILE A 18 -11.58 20.62 2.23
N VAL A 19 -12.54 21.32 1.65
CA VAL A 19 -12.77 21.40 0.20
C VAL A 19 -12.82 22.89 -0.10
N CYS A 20 -11.69 23.48 -0.50
CA CYS A 20 -11.60 24.73 -1.26
C CYS A 20 -10.14 25.20 -1.34
N ILE A 21 -9.42 24.82 -2.41
CA ILE A 21 -8.42 25.73 -3.00
C ILE A 21 -8.65 25.70 -4.52
N ILE A 22 -9.67 26.43 -4.97
CA ILE A 22 -9.74 26.96 -6.33
C ILE A 22 -9.89 28.47 -6.15
N PRO A 23 -8.89 29.31 -6.48
CA PRO A 23 -9.08 30.75 -6.43
C PRO A 23 -9.89 31.22 -7.63
N TYR A 24 -11.03 31.81 -7.33
CA TYR A 24 -11.87 32.62 -8.20
C TYR A 24 -11.08 33.87 -8.64
N ILE A 25 -10.65 33.94 -9.91
CA ILE A 25 -10.01 35.13 -10.47
C ILE A 25 -11.02 35.86 -11.36
N SER A 26 -11.72 36.82 -10.77
CA SER A 26 -12.40 37.89 -11.51
C SER A 26 -11.65 39.20 -11.30
N GLY A 27 -11.04 39.71 -12.38
CA GLY A 27 -10.68 41.13 -12.51
C GLY A 27 -9.32 41.56 -11.93
N LYS A 28 -8.26 41.39 -12.73
CA LYS A 28 -7.25 42.43 -13.04
C LYS A 28 -6.26 41.87 -14.06
N LYS A 29 -6.35 42.37 -15.30
CA LYS A 29 -5.38 42.15 -16.38
C LYS A 29 -4.02 42.73 -15.96
N ARG A 30 -2.94 42.04 -16.34
CA ARG A 30 -1.49 42.36 -16.15
C ARG A 30 -0.81 41.71 -14.93
N PHE A 31 -0.71 40.38 -14.93
CA PHE A 31 0.46 39.68 -14.36
C PHE A 31 0.54 38.22 -14.85
N PHE A 32 0.70 38.00 -16.16
CA PHE A 32 0.78 36.64 -16.70
C PHE A 32 1.80 36.55 -17.82
N GLN A 33 3.03 36.16 -17.48
CA GLN A 33 3.94 35.52 -18.44
C GLN A 33 4.94 34.53 -17.84
N ARG A 34 4.85 34.17 -16.55
CA ARG A 34 5.79 33.23 -15.91
C ARG A 34 5.20 32.10 -15.04
N PHE A 35 3.88 31.94 -15.01
CA PHE A 35 3.19 30.94 -14.16
C PHE A 35 2.41 29.85 -14.92
N SER A 36 2.65 29.62 -16.22
CA SER A 36 1.80 28.71 -17.01
C SER A 36 2.12 27.22 -16.83
N LEU A 37 3.37 26.83 -16.58
CA LEU A 37 3.74 25.40 -16.52
C LEU A 37 3.27 24.71 -15.22
N PHE A 38 3.37 25.39 -14.08
CA PHE A 38 3.03 24.82 -12.77
C PHE A 38 1.52 24.59 -12.64
N PHE A 39 0.71 25.59 -13.03
CA PHE A 39 -0.74 25.46 -13.04
C PHE A 39 -1.24 24.49 -14.11
N ARG A 40 -0.61 24.42 -15.30
CA ARG A 40 -0.95 23.39 -16.30
C ARG A 40 -0.69 21.99 -15.77
N LYS A 41 0.46 21.73 -15.15
CA LYS A 41 0.75 20.41 -14.54
C LYS A 41 -0.26 20.08 -13.44
N MET A 42 -0.52 21.01 -12.52
CA MET A 42 -1.45 20.79 -11.41
C MET A 42 -2.89 20.56 -11.89
N TYR A 43 -3.38 21.33 -12.87
CA TYR A 43 -4.73 21.20 -13.42
C TYR A 43 -4.90 19.90 -14.21
N VAL A 44 -3.90 19.49 -14.98
CA VAL A 44 -3.88 18.21 -15.71
C VAL A 44 -3.87 17.03 -14.72
N THR A 45 -3.08 17.09 -13.64
CA THR A 45 -3.10 16.06 -12.59
C THR A 45 -4.46 15.97 -11.91
N ILE A 46 -5.10 17.11 -11.60
CA ILE A 46 -6.43 17.15 -10.97
C ILE A 46 -7.51 16.55 -11.90
N GLN A 47 -7.51 16.89 -13.20
CA GLN A 47 -8.49 16.33 -14.13
C GLN A 47 -8.31 14.83 -14.36
N ILE A 48 -7.06 14.35 -14.49
CA ILE A 48 -6.77 12.91 -14.59
C ILE A 48 -7.26 12.17 -13.33
N THR A 49 -7.03 12.73 -12.14
CA THR A 49 -7.51 12.09 -10.90
C THR A 49 -9.04 12.05 -10.80
N ALA A 50 -9.75 13.05 -11.33
CA ALA A 50 -11.21 13.12 -11.28
C ALA A 50 -11.88 12.19 -12.29
N GLU A 51 -11.39 12.14 -13.53
CA GLU A 51 -11.88 11.22 -14.57
C GLU A 51 -11.59 9.76 -14.22
N TYR A 52 -10.40 9.48 -13.68
CA TYR A 52 -10.04 8.14 -13.22
C TYR A 52 -10.85 7.72 -11.98
N ALA A 53 -11.11 8.63 -11.03
CA ALA A 53 -12.00 8.37 -9.91
C ALA A 53 -13.44 8.08 -10.36
N ALA A 54 -13.95 8.81 -11.36
CA ALA A 54 -15.28 8.56 -11.92
C ALA A 54 -15.37 7.16 -12.58
N HIS A 55 -14.40 6.79 -13.41
CA HIS A 55 -14.35 5.46 -14.03
C HIS A 55 -14.17 4.31 -13.03
N LEU A 56 -13.45 4.53 -11.92
CA LEU A 56 -13.37 3.55 -10.84
C LEU A 56 -14.71 3.39 -10.13
N THR A 57 -15.47 4.47 -9.97
CA THR A 57 -16.79 4.43 -9.32
C THR A 57 -17.80 3.63 -10.15
N GLU A 58 -17.74 3.73 -11.48
CA GLU A 58 -18.58 2.95 -12.42
C GLU A 58 -18.22 1.45 -12.47
N ARG A 59 -16.96 1.08 -12.17
CA ARG A 59 -16.46 -0.31 -12.18
C ARG A 59 -16.34 -0.96 -10.79
N GLY A 60 -17.02 -0.42 -9.78
CA GLY A 60 -16.94 -0.96 -8.41
C GLY A 60 -15.53 -0.93 -7.81
N GLY A 61 -14.69 0.00 -8.26
CA GLY A 61 -13.32 0.22 -7.81
C GLY A 61 -12.27 -0.69 -8.45
N SER A 62 -12.59 -1.52 -9.45
CA SER A 62 -11.63 -2.47 -10.05
C SER A 62 -10.71 -1.81 -11.08
N VAL A 63 -9.39 -1.86 -10.83
CA VAL A 63 -8.36 -1.45 -11.80
C VAL A 63 -7.94 -2.66 -12.66
N MET A 64 -7.75 -2.45 -13.96
CA MET A 64 -7.24 -3.47 -14.89
C MET A 64 -5.71 -3.50 -14.90
N SER A 65 -5.13 -4.64 -15.25
CA SER A 65 -3.67 -4.74 -15.33
C SER A 65 -3.15 -3.89 -16.49
N SER A 66 -2.13 -3.06 -16.23
CA SER A 66 -1.55 -2.18 -17.24
C SER A 66 -0.04 -2.05 -17.09
N ARG A 67 0.65 -1.85 -18.21
CA ARG A 67 2.10 -1.83 -18.29
C ARG A 67 2.58 -0.88 -19.39
N HIS A 68 3.79 -0.37 -19.23
CA HIS A 68 4.48 0.41 -20.26
C HIS A 68 5.92 -0.08 -20.42
N THR A 69 6.52 0.27 -21.55
CA THR A 69 7.93 -0.03 -21.82
C THR A 69 8.77 1.20 -21.49
N ILE A 70 9.89 0.99 -20.80
CA ILE A 70 10.91 2.03 -20.58
C ILE A 70 12.23 1.63 -21.20
N SER A 71 13.07 2.63 -21.45
CA SER A 71 14.49 2.45 -21.75
C SER A 71 15.27 2.31 -20.44
N TYR A 72 16.10 1.29 -20.32
CA TYR A 72 16.91 1.00 -19.13
C TYR A 72 18.35 0.67 -19.51
N THR A 73 19.29 1.26 -18.79
CA THR A 73 20.73 1.06 -19.01
C THR A 73 21.27 0.03 -18.04
N CYS A 74 21.88 -1.04 -18.56
CA CYS A 74 22.48 -2.09 -17.72
C CYS A 74 23.66 -1.52 -16.92
N PRO A 75 23.70 -1.67 -15.58
CA PRO A 75 24.83 -1.20 -14.78
C PRO A 75 26.11 -2.06 -14.95
N ALA A 76 26.04 -3.20 -15.64
CA ALA A 76 27.18 -4.10 -15.81
C ALA A 76 27.89 -3.96 -17.16
N CYS A 77 27.16 -3.71 -18.25
CA CYS A 77 27.73 -3.56 -19.59
C CYS A 77 27.36 -2.25 -20.29
N GLU A 78 26.61 -1.38 -19.61
CA GLU A 78 26.21 -0.04 -20.07
C GLU A 78 25.33 -0.02 -21.33
N GLN A 79 24.98 -1.19 -21.86
CA GLN A 79 24.05 -1.29 -22.96
C GLN A 79 22.62 -0.98 -22.51
N THR A 80 21.93 -0.22 -23.35
CA THR A 80 20.54 0.17 -23.12
C THR A 80 19.59 -0.80 -23.81
N PHE A 81 18.56 -1.23 -23.09
CA PHE A 81 17.52 -2.10 -23.60
C PHE A 81 16.15 -1.69 -23.06
N SER A 82 15.11 -2.15 -23.73
CA SER A 82 13.73 -1.93 -23.32
C SER A 82 13.32 -2.94 -22.26
N LEU A 83 12.71 -2.48 -21.16
CA LEU A 83 12.05 -3.35 -20.18
C LEU A 83 10.60 -2.92 -19.96
N THR A 84 9.77 -3.89 -19.56
CA THR A 84 8.37 -3.65 -19.19
C THR A 84 8.24 -3.33 -17.72
N GLN A 85 7.53 -2.27 -17.38
CA GLN A 85 7.10 -1.96 -16.01
C GLN A 85 5.58 -2.05 -15.90
N TRP A 86 5.13 -2.64 -14.79
CA TRP A 86 3.71 -2.69 -14.46
C TRP A 86 3.31 -1.43 -13.69
N VAL A 87 2.21 -0.81 -14.11
CA VAL A 87 1.59 0.32 -13.40
C VAL A 87 0.53 -0.22 -12.44
N ASN A 88 -0.36 -1.06 -12.95
CA ASN A 88 -1.39 -1.74 -12.19
C ASN A 88 -1.29 -3.25 -12.41
N ILE A 89 -1.47 -4.01 -11.33
CA ILE A 89 -1.43 -5.47 -11.32
C ILE A 89 -2.71 -5.96 -10.67
N SER A 90 -3.56 -6.62 -11.46
CA SER A 90 -4.86 -7.14 -11.01
C SER A 90 -4.93 -8.65 -11.31
N PRO A 91 -4.82 -9.52 -10.29
CA PRO A 91 -4.94 -10.97 -10.49
C PRO A 91 -6.37 -11.40 -10.86
N ASN A 92 -7.34 -10.51 -10.70
CA ASN A 92 -8.73 -10.72 -11.12
C ASN A 92 -8.89 -10.66 -12.65
N ASP A 93 -8.05 -9.85 -13.30
CA ASP A 93 -8.00 -9.66 -14.76
C ASP A 93 -7.01 -10.65 -15.39
N ALA A 94 -5.87 -10.88 -14.73
CA ALA A 94 -4.78 -11.73 -15.20
C ALA A 94 -4.24 -12.61 -14.05
N PRO A 95 -4.83 -13.81 -13.83
CA PRO A 95 -4.54 -14.66 -12.67
C PRO A 95 -3.07 -15.08 -12.50
N GLU A 96 -2.34 -15.22 -13.60
CA GLU A 96 -0.91 -15.56 -13.63
C GLU A 96 -0.04 -14.50 -12.95
N LEU A 97 -0.47 -13.23 -12.97
CA LEU A 97 0.28 -12.14 -12.35
C LEU A 97 0.35 -12.29 -10.83
N ARG A 98 -0.62 -12.97 -10.19
CA ARG A 98 -0.51 -13.29 -8.76
C ARG A 98 0.79 -14.06 -8.51
N LYS A 99 1.02 -15.15 -9.24
CA LYS A 99 2.21 -15.99 -9.07
C LYS A 99 3.48 -15.17 -9.32
N HIS A 100 3.53 -14.40 -10.41
CA HIS A 100 4.71 -13.62 -10.77
C HIS A 100 5.04 -12.48 -9.80
N VAL A 101 4.04 -11.89 -9.14
CA VAL A 101 4.27 -10.94 -8.03
C VAL A 101 4.81 -11.67 -6.82
N MET A 102 4.22 -12.81 -6.44
CA MET A 102 4.64 -13.56 -5.26
C MET A 102 6.06 -14.11 -5.36
N THR A 103 6.50 -14.51 -6.56
CA THR A 103 7.88 -14.97 -6.84
C THR A 103 8.86 -13.80 -7.01
N GLY A 104 8.36 -12.60 -7.32
CA GLY A 104 9.18 -11.45 -7.67
C GLY A 104 9.62 -11.41 -9.14
N ASP A 105 9.16 -12.37 -9.96
CA ASP A 105 9.51 -12.51 -11.37
C ASP A 105 9.24 -11.22 -12.17
N LEU A 106 8.16 -10.49 -11.84
CA LEU A 106 7.83 -9.24 -12.53
C LEU A 106 8.92 -8.17 -12.41
N PHE A 107 9.76 -8.26 -11.39
CA PHE A 107 10.84 -7.31 -11.10
C PHE A 107 12.22 -7.89 -11.43
N HIS A 108 12.26 -9.13 -11.91
CA HIS A 108 13.49 -9.82 -12.28
C HIS A 108 13.74 -9.66 -13.78
N HIS A 109 14.88 -9.06 -14.13
CA HIS A 109 15.26 -8.80 -15.51
C HIS A 109 16.65 -9.35 -15.80
N ILE A 110 16.83 -9.90 -17.00
CA ILE A 110 18.10 -10.39 -17.51
C ILE A 110 18.54 -9.46 -18.64
N CYS A 111 19.74 -8.89 -18.55
CA CYS A 111 20.27 -8.06 -19.63
C CYS A 111 20.49 -8.92 -20.89
N PRO A 112 19.91 -8.55 -22.05
CA PRO A 112 20.03 -9.36 -23.27
C PRO A 112 21.45 -9.35 -23.87
N TYR A 113 22.31 -8.41 -23.46
CA TYR A 113 23.66 -8.26 -24.00
C TYR A 113 24.72 -9.01 -23.20
N CYS A 114 24.62 -9.02 -21.86
CA CYS A 114 25.64 -9.62 -20.99
C CYS A 114 25.12 -10.71 -20.05
N GLY A 115 23.81 -10.99 -20.05
CA GLY A 115 23.20 -12.02 -19.19
C GLY A 115 23.10 -11.63 -17.72
N LYS A 116 23.42 -10.39 -17.33
CA LYS A 116 23.33 -9.95 -15.93
C LYS A 116 21.89 -10.01 -15.42
N HIS A 117 21.68 -10.73 -14.34
CA HIS A 117 20.42 -10.74 -13.57
C HIS A 117 20.32 -9.49 -12.69
N MET A 118 19.15 -8.85 -12.71
CA MET A 118 18.88 -7.59 -12.03
C MET A 118 17.49 -7.62 -11.39
N MET A 119 17.39 -7.11 -10.16
CA MET A 119 16.12 -6.83 -9.52
C MET A 119 15.83 -5.33 -9.65
N ILE A 120 14.83 -4.98 -10.46
CA ILE A 120 14.49 -3.59 -10.75
C ILE A 120 13.13 -3.30 -10.12
N ALA A 121 13.15 -2.68 -8.95
CA ALA A 121 11.92 -2.27 -8.27
C ALA A 121 11.46 -0.90 -8.79
N TYR A 122 10.17 -0.76 -9.05
CA TYR A 122 9.53 0.44 -9.59
C TYR A 122 8.16 0.66 -8.91
N ASN A 123 7.60 1.85 -9.09
CA ASN A 123 6.31 2.19 -8.50
C ASN A 123 5.18 1.42 -9.20
N CYS A 124 4.33 0.72 -8.45
CA CYS A 124 3.20 -0.03 -9.00
C CYS A 124 2.09 -0.27 -7.96
N LEU A 125 0.87 -0.49 -8.42
CA LEU A 125 -0.26 -0.91 -7.60
C LEU A 125 -0.59 -2.38 -7.82
N TYR A 126 -0.62 -3.18 -6.75
CA TYR A 126 -1.31 -4.46 -6.75
C TYR A 126 -2.71 -4.28 -6.17
N GLN A 127 -3.73 -4.78 -6.86
CA GLN A 127 -5.11 -4.71 -6.37
C GLN A 127 -5.81 -6.05 -6.58
N ASP A 128 -6.26 -6.67 -5.50
CA ASP A 128 -7.16 -7.82 -5.54
C ASP A 128 -8.59 -7.34 -5.25
N SER A 129 -9.39 -7.25 -6.31
CA SER A 129 -10.77 -6.80 -6.21
C SER A 129 -11.68 -7.86 -5.60
N SER A 130 -11.33 -9.15 -5.60
CA SER A 130 -12.13 -10.16 -4.89
C SER A 130 -11.95 -10.05 -3.37
N LYS A 131 -10.72 -9.80 -2.92
CA LYS A 131 -10.37 -9.71 -1.49
C LYS A 131 -10.41 -8.29 -0.93
N ARG A 132 -10.74 -7.29 -1.75
CA ARG A 132 -10.91 -5.87 -1.37
C ARG A 132 -9.67 -5.29 -0.67
N PHE A 133 -8.48 -5.55 -1.22
CA PHE A 133 -7.25 -4.90 -0.76
C PHE A 133 -6.39 -4.42 -1.93
N ALA A 134 -5.60 -3.39 -1.66
CA ALA A 134 -4.61 -2.89 -2.60
C ALA A 134 -3.32 -2.52 -1.88
N VAL A 135 -2.18 -2.88 -2.47
CA VAL A 135 -0.85 -2.58 -1.96
C VAL A 135 -0.13 -1.75 -3.00
N SER A 136 0.35 -0.57 -2.63
CA SER A 136 1.11 0.32 -3.51
C SER A 136 2.59 0.22 -3.17
N LEU A 137 3.45 -0.12 -4.15
CA LEU A 137 4.89 -0.05 -4.01
C LEU A 137 5.37 1.34 -4.44
N HIS A 138 6.08 2.03 -3.57
CA HIS A 138 6.67 3.34 -3.83
C HIS A 138 8.15 3.35 -3.45
N VAL A 139 9.00 2.91 -4.37
CA VAL A 139 10.45 2.88 -4.18
C VAL A 139 11.06 4.28 -4.15
N ASN A 140 10.53 5.18 -4.98
CA ASN A 140 10.97 6.57 -5.01
C ASN A 140 10.13 7.42 -4.04
N ARG A 141 10.79 8.06 -3.07
CA ARG A 141 10.12 8.93 -2.09
C ARG A 141 9.76 10.31 -2.64
N SER A 142 10.39 10.74 -3.74
CA SER A 142 10.15 12.06 -4.34
C SER A 142 8.91 12.09 -5.24
N GLU A 143 8.37 10.92 -5.60
CA GLU A 143 7.13 10.80 -6.36
C GLU A 143 5.95 10.60 -5.41
N ALA A 144 4.90 11.42 -5.61
CA ALA A 144 3.66 11.28 -4.85
C ALA A 144 3.04 9.90 -5.10
N ALA A 145 2.32 9.37 -4.10
CA ALA A 145 1.51 8.20 -4.33
C ALA A 145 0.36 8.56 -5.27
N VAL A 146 0.50 8.21 -6.55
CA VAL A 146 -0.45 8.60 -7.61
C VAL A 146 -1.70 7.74 -7.59
N THR A 147 -1.75 6.70 -6.75
CA THR A 147 -2.88 5.79 -6.71
C THR A 147 -4.04 6.36 -5.88
N PRO A 148 -5.21 6.60 -6.47
CA PRO A 148 -6.37 7.11 -5.75
C PRO A 148 -6.83 6.16 -4.66
N LEU A 149 -7.41 6.72 -3.60
CA LEU A 149 -8.04 5.93 -2.55
C LEU A 149 -9.24 5.18 -3.13
N LEU A 150 -9.25 3.86 -2.94
CA LEU A 150 -10.35 3.00 -3.35
C LEU A 150 -11.31 2.82 -2.16
N PRO A 151 -12.55 3.32 -2.23
CA PRO A 151 -13.53 3.16 -1.15
C PRO A 151 -13.79 1.68 -0.84
N GLY A 152 -13.78 1.32 0.45
CA GLY A 152 -14.02 -0.05 0.88
C GLY A 152 -12.84 -1.02 0.70
N TYR A 153 -11.68 -0.54 0.24
CA TYR A 153 -10.46 -1.34 0.13
C TYR A 153 -9.53 -1.12 1.33
N GLN A 154 -8.85 -2.19 1.72
CA GLN A 154 -7.68 -2.11 2.59
C GLN A 154 -6.48 -1.59 1.79
N MET A 155 -6.18 -0.29 1.93
CA MET A 155 -5.10 0.37 1.21
C MET A 155 -3.79 0.29 2.00
N ARG A 156 -2.72 -0.26 1.40
CA ARG A 156 -1.38 -0.37 2.00
C ARG A 156 -0.31 0.30 1.14
N LEU A 157 0.70 0.86 1.79
CA LEU A 157 1.84 1.48 1.13
C LEU A 157 3.12 0.77 1.56
N GLU A 158 3.93 0.37 0.60
CA GLU A 158 5.22 -0.28 0.81
C GLU A 158 6.34 0.46 0.09
N ARG A 159 7.54 0.38 0.66
CA ARG A 159 8.71 1.13 0.17
C ARG A 159 9.81 0.23 -0.40
N THR A 160 9.67 -1.08 -0.21
CA THR A 160 10.65 -2.07 -0.67
C THR A 160 9.92 -3.21 -1.35
N LEU A 161 10.53 -3.80 -2.37
CA LEU A 161 9.96 -4.96 -3.05
C LEU A 161 9.70 -6.13 -2.08
N PRO A 162 10.63 -6.49 -1.17
CA PRO A 162 10.37 -7.57 -0.23
C PRO A 162 9.16 -7.30 0.69
N SER A 163 8.98 -6.07 1.19
CA SER A 163 7.83 -5.75 2.05
C SER A 163 6.52 -5.67 1.26
N PHE A 164 6.57 -5.26 0.00
CA PHE A 164 5.44 -5.32 -0.93
C PHE A 164 4.95 -6.75 -1.17
N VAL A 165 5.86 -7.64 -1.55
CA VAL A 165 5.52 -9.06 -1.78
C VAL A 165 4.99 -9.71 -0.51
N GLU A 166 5.66 -9.51 0.62
CA GLU A 166 5.22 -10.06 1.90
C GLU A 166 3.84 -9.54 2.30
N ARG A 167 3.57 -8.24 2.12
CA ARG A 167 2.25 -7.68 2.44
C ARG A 167 1.15 -8.30 1.60
N ILE A 168 1.40 -8.50 0.32
CA ILE A 168 0.44 -9.16 -0.58
C ILE A 168 0.23 -10.61 -0.13
N ARG A 169 1.28 -11.35 0.23
CA ARG A 169 1.17 -12.73 0.74
C ARG A 169 0.28 -12.83 2.00
N ILE A 170 0.50 -11.94 2.97
CA ILE A 170 -0.28 -11.92 4.22
C ILE A 170 -1.77 -11.70 3.92
N LEU A 171 -2.08 -10.68 3.12
CA LEU A 171 -3.46 -10.34 2.76
C LEU A 171 -4.11 -11.39 1.86
N ASP A 172 -3.33 -11.99 0.95
CA ASP A 172 -3.78 -13.10 0.09
C ASP A 172 -4.08 -14.37 0.90
N ALA A 173 -3.34 -14.63 1.97
CA ALA A 173 -3.62 -15.71 2.92
C ALA A 173 -4.83 -15.41 3.84
N GLY A 174 -5.46 -14.23 3.72
CA GLY A 174 -6.58 -13.83 4.57
C GLY A 174 -6.19 -13.50 6.01
N LEU A 175 -4.91 -13.25 6.27
CA LEU A 175 -4.41 -12.81 7.56
C LEU A 175 -4.55 -11.29 7.69
N ASP A 176 -4.70 -10.82 8.93
CA ASP A 176 -4.69 -9.39 9.26
C ASP A 176 -3.24 -8.94 9.40
N ASP A 177 -2.82 -8.00 8.56
CA ASP A 177 -1.43 -7.56 8.50
C ASP A 177 -0.99 -6.71 9.69
N MET A 178 -1.91 -6.07 10.41
CA MET A 178 -1.62 -5.38 11.67
C MET A 178 -1.36 -6.38 12.79
N VAL A 179 -2.24 -7.38 12.91
CA VAL A 179 -2.07 -8.47 13.86
C VAL A 179 -0.80 -9.24 13.54
N PHE A 180 -0.51 -9.47 12.25
CA PHE A 180 0.69 -10.19 11.84
C PHE A 180 1.97 -9.42 12.20
N GLU A 181 2.01 -8.10 12.02
CA GLU A 181 3.16 -7.29 12.43
C GLU A 181 3.41 -7.38 13.94
N LEU A 182 2.35 -7.33 14.73
CA LEU A 182 2.42 -7.54 16.18
C LEU A 182 2.87 -8.97 16.53
N TYR A 183 2.30 -9.98 15.85
CA TYR A 183 2.65 -11.38 16.02
C TYR A 183 4.14 -11.61 15.76
N ARG A 184 4.68 -11.01 14.68
CA ARG A 184 6.10 -11.03 14.34
C ARG A 184 6.95 -10.52 15.49
N MET A 185 6.55 -9.43 16.16
CA MET A 185 7.27 -8.90 17.32
C MET A 185 7.26 -9.88 18.50
N VAL A 186 6.14 -10.55 18.77
CA VAL A 186 6.02 -11.57 19.84
C VAL A 186 6.95 -12.75 19.55
N VAL A 187 6.92 -13.28 18.33
CA VAL A 187 7.78 -14.39 17.92
C VAL A 187 9.25 -14.00 18.00
N LEU A 188 9.63 -12.82 17.50
CA LEU A 188 11.01 -12.32 17.59
C LEU A 188 11.49 -12.21 19.05
N ALA A 189 10.64 -11.72 19.95
CA ALA A 189 10.99 -11.63 21.37
C ALA A 189 11.17 -13.02 22.01
N GLN A 190 10.33 -13.99 21.65
CA GLN A 190 10.45 -15.37 22.13
C GLN A 190 11.72 -16.05 21.61
N VAL A 191 12.01 -15.91 20.32
CA VAL A 191 13.24 -16.45 19.72
C VAL A 191 14.47 -15.87 20.40
N LYS A 192 14.52 -14.55 20.63
CA LYS A 192 15.63 -13.91 21.35
C LYS A 192 15.77 -14.39 22.80
N LYS A 193 14.65 -14.66 23.48
CA LYS A 193 14.67 -15.18 24.86
C LYS A 193 15.18 -16.62 24.92
N GLN A 194 14.77 -17.46 23.96
CA GLN A 194 15.15 -18.88 23.91
C GLN A 194 16.56 -19.07 23.34
N HIS A 195 17.00 -18.18 22.45
CA HIS A 195 18.28 -18.24 21.76
C HIS A 195 18.96 -16.86 21.80
N PRO A 196 19.46 -16.41 22.96
CA PRO A 196 20.05 -15.08 23.12
C PRO A 196 21.29 -14.87 22.23
N ASP A 197 22.04 -15.93 21.95
CA ASP A 197 23.23 -15.88 21.09
C ASP A 197 22.89 -15.83 19.59
N ARG A 198 21.61 -16.00 19.23
CA ARG A 198 21.18 -16.06 17.84
C ARG A 198 20.75 -14.68 17.34
N ALA A 199 21.49 -14.16 16.37
CA ALA A 199 21.15 -12.91 15.69
C ALA A 199 20.00 -13.10 14.68
N VAL A 200 18.75 -13.19 15.15
CA VAL A 200 17.57 -13.12 14.27
C VAL A 200 17.13 -11.66 14.12
N SER A 201 17.40 -11.09 12.95
CA SER A 201 17.09 -9.70 12.62
C SER A 201 15.78 -9.52 11.84
N SER A 202 15.33 -10.56 11.12
CA SER A 202 14.09 -10.52 10.34
C SER A 202 13.34 -11.85 10.39
N LEU A 203 12.01 -11.76 10.48
CA LEU A 203 11.09 -12.86 10.24
C LEU A 203 10.07 -12.41 9.20
N ARG A 204 9.98 -13.12 8.08
CA ARG A 204 9.02 -12.81 7.02
C ARG A 204 7.92 -13.85 6.92
N PHE A 205 6.70 -13.45 6.64
CA PHE A 205 5.65 -14.40 6.27
C PHE A 205 6.03 -15.15 5.00
N ASP A 206 5.90 -16.48 5.02
CA ASP A 206 6.09 -17.30 3.84
C ASP A 206 4.77 -17.90 3.35
N ALA A 207 4.16 -18.75 4.18
CA ALA A 207 2.94 -19.49 3.85
C ALA A 207 2.15 -19.94 5.09
N VAL A 208 0.90 -20.34 4.84
CA VAL A 208 0.07 -21.16 5.75
C VAL A 208 -0.23 -22.47 5.03
N GLU A 209 0.08 -23.60 5.66
CA GLU A 209 -0.26 -24.93 5.13
C GLU A 209 -0.94 -25.77 6.22
N GLY A 210 -2.21 -26.10 5.99
CA GLY A 210 -3.02 -26.80 6.99
C GLY A 210 -3.10 -26.02 8.31
N GLN A 211 -2.52 -26.58 9.37
CA GLN A 211 -2.52 -25.99 10.71
C GLN A 211 -1.20 -25.27 11.05
N ASP A 212 -0.30 -25.12 10.07
CA ASP A 212 1.02 -24.55 10.27
C ASP A 212 1.16 -23.19 9.58
N LEU A 213 1.86 -22.30 10.28
CA LEU A 213 2.30 -20.98 9.84
C LEU A 213 3.81 -21.00 9.68
N PHE A 214 4.29 -20.62 8.51
CA PHE A 214 5.71 -20.62 8.18
C PHE A 214 6.27 -19.21 8.10
N LEU A 215 7.35 -18.98 8.85
CA LEU A 215 8.10 -17.73 8.87
C LEU A 215 9.52 -17.95 8.37
N GLN A 216 9.95 -17.18 7.38
CA GLN A 216 11.30 -17.21 6.87
C GLN A 216 12.23 -16.35 7.71
N VAL A 217 13.32 -16.95 8.21
CA VAL A 217 14.38 -16.28 9.00
C VAL A 217 15.48 -15.77 8.08
N SER A 218 15.87 -16.63 7.13
CA SER A 218 16.89 -16.37 6.11
C SER A 218 16.52 -17.15 4.84
N GLN A 219 17.33 -17.03 3.79
CA GLN A 219 17.06 -17.73 2.53
C GLN A 219 16.97 -19.27 2.70
N SER A 220 17.71 -19.84 3.65
CA SER A 220 17.79 -21.28 3.87
C SER A 220 17.10 -21.74 5.16
N GLU A 221 16.50 -20.83 5.92
CA GLU A 221 15.93 -21.16 7.23
C GLU A 221 14.51 -20.65 7.37
N GLN A 222 13.65 -21.55 7.86
CA GLN A 222 12.25 -21.32 8.12
C GLN A 222 11.89 -21.84 9.52
N ILE A 223 10.99 -21.13 10.20
CA ILE A 223 10.40 -21.56 11.47
C ILE A 223 8.96 -21.97 11.18
N ARG A 224 8.58 -23.14 11.70
CA ARG A 224 7.19 -23.64 11.71
C ARG A 224 6.54 -23.34 13.05
N LEU A 225 5.40 -22.67 13.03
CA LEU A 225 4.61 -22.33 14.20
C LEU A 225 3.16 -22.82 14.00
N PRO A 226 2.45 -23.26 15.04
CA PRO A 226 1.04 -23.58 14.90
C PRO A 226 0.26 -22.32 14.49
N LEU A 227 -0.59 -22.41 13.46
CA LEU A 227 -1.46 -21.31 13.02
C LEU A 227 -2.35 -20.79 14.16
N SER A 228 -2.73 -21.69 15.07
CA SER A 228 -3.51 -21.36 16.28
C SER A 228 -2.82 -20.33 17.18
N SER A 229 -1.48 -20.26 17.20
CA SER A 229 -0.77 -19.25 17.98
C SER A 229 -0.98 -17.83 17.45
N TYR A 230 -1.05 -17.66 16.13
CA TYR A 230 -1.45 -16.41 15.49
C TYR A 230 -2.96 -16.14 15.71
N GLN A 231 -3.82 -17.14 15.51
CA GLN A 231 -5.27 -17.00 15.66
C GLN A 231 -5.66 -16.55 17.08
N ASN A 232 -5.02 -17.10 18.11
CA ASN A 232 -5.23 -16.70 19.50
C ASN A 232 -4.93 -15.20 19.71
N LEU A 233 -3.90 -14.66 19.06
CA LEU A 233 -3.58 -13.24 19.13
C LEU A 233 -4.58 -12.40 18.33
N ALA A 234 -4.95 -12.86 17.13
CA ALA A 234 -5.97 -12.21 16.30
C ALA A 234 -7.31 -12.08 17.04
N ASP A 235 -7.76 -13.14 17.71
CA ASP A 235 -9.00 -13.15 18.48
C ASP A 235 -8.95 -12.23 19.69
N ARG A 236 -7.78 -12.04 20.30
CA ARG A 236 -7.60 -11.06 21.38
C ARG A 236 -7.73 -9.63 20.86
N VAL A 237 -7.05 -9.30 19.76
CA VAL A 237 -7.14 -7.97 19.12
C VAL A 237 -8.56 -7.69 18.65
N LYS A 238 -9.24 -8.68 18.07
CA LYS A 238 -10.63 -8.56 17.65
C LYS A 238 -11.57 -8.30 18.83
N ARG A 239 -11.45 -9.06 19.92
CA ARG A 239 -12.27 -8.88 21.13
C ARG A 239 -12.04 -7.54 21.82
N SER A 240 -10.84 -6.96 21.70
CA SER A 240 -10.58 -5.64 22.25
C SER A 240 -11.23 -4.50 21.47
N GLY A 241 -11.85 -4.78 20.31
CA GLY A 241 -12.48 -3.78 19.45
C GLY A 241 -11.48 -2.82 18.82
N PHE A 242 -10.19 -3.17 18.78
CA PHE A 242 -9.17 -2.28 18.23
C PHE A 242 -9.31 -2.18 16.72
N HIS A 243 -9.50 -0.96 16.25
CA HIS A 243 -9.50 -0.63 14.82
C HIS A 243 -8.65 0.62 14.63
N PRO A 244 -7.72 0.62 13.66
CA PRO A 244 -6.88 1.79 13.43
C PRO A 244 -7.74 2.93 12.86
N LYS A 245 -7.66 4.11 13.48
CA LYS A 245 -8.40 5.31 13.02
C LYS A 245 -7.67 5.95 11.85
N VAL A 246 -7.78 5.41 10.64
CA VAL A 246 -7.01 5.95 9.51
C VAL A 246 -7.85 6.06 8.24
N SER A 247 -7.82 7.24 7.64
CA SER A 247 -8.28 7.49 6.28
C SER A 247 -7.09 7.39 5.33
N GLY A 248 -7.12 6.41 4.43
CA GLY A 248 -6.13 6.27 3.35
C GLY A 248 -5.11 5.14 3.54
N TYR A 249 -3.90 5.34 3.00
CA TYR A 249 -2.84 4.31 2.99
C TYR A 249 -2.28 4.05 4.39
N LEU A 250 -2.20 2.77 4.76
CA LEU A 250 -1.45 2.33 5.93
C LEU A 250 -0.08 1.80 5.55
N HIS A 251 0.94 2.32 6.22
CA HIS A 251 2.26 1.69 6.28
C HIS A 251 2.39 0.99 7.63
N ILE A 252 2.32 -0.34 7.62
CA ILE A 252 2.36 -1.16 8.84
C ILE A 252 3.75 -1.77 8.94
N HIS A 253 4.43 -1.41 10.03
CA HIS A 253 5.77 -1.89 10.40
C HIS A 253 5.92 -1.78 11.92
N GLY A 254 6.97 -2.34 12.51
CA GLY A 254 7.17 -2.34 13.97
C GLY A 254 6.96 -0.98 14.67
N LYS A 255 7.39 0.16 14.08
CA LYS A 255 7.13 1.50 14.66
C LYS A 255 5.63 1.85 14.70
N TRP A 256 4.86 1.40 13.71
CA TRP A 256 3.42 1.60 13.65
C TRP A 256 2.74 0.83 14.79
N VAL A 257 3.13 -0.44 15.03
CA VAL A 257 2.60 -1.22 16.17
C VAL A 257 2.82 -0.49 17.49
N GLN A 258 4.02 0.06 17.69
CA GLN A 258 4.38 0.82 18.89
C GLN A 258 3.57 2.11 19.07
N GLN A 259 3.11 2.75 17.98
CA GLN A 259 2.45 4.05 17.99
C GLN A 259 0.93 3.97 17.82
N SER A 260 0.41 2.83 17.35
CA SER A 260 -1.00 2.65 16.98
C SER A 260 -1.95 2.52 18.19
N GLY A 261 -1.42 2.25 19.38
CA GLY A 261 -2.22 1.91 20.57
C GLY A 261 -2.67 0.44 20.62
N ILE A 262 -2.32 -0.39 19.61
CA ILE A 262 -2.67 -1.83 19.61
C ILE A 262 -2.05 -2.59 20.80
N LEU A 263 -0.92 -2.12 21.32
CA LEU A 263 -0.30 -2.71 22.50
C LEU A 263 -1.06 -2.40 23.78
N ASP A 264 -1.78 -1.27 23.85
CA ASP A 264 -2.48 -0.84 25.06
C ASP A 264 -3.78 -1.59 25.27
N VAL A 265 -4.39 -2.06 24.19
CA VAL A 265 -5.58 -2.92 24.25
C VAL A 265 -5.26 -4.37 24.65
N LEU A 266 -3.99 -4.79 24.54
CA LEU A 266 -3.56 -6.15 24.92
C LEU A 266 -3.04 -6.27 26.35
N LYS A 267 -2.84 -5.13 27.04
CA LYS A 267 -2.49 -5.05 28.46
C LYS A 267 -3.72 -5.12 29.37
N LYS A 268 -4.92 -4.95 28.80
CA LYS A 268 -6.21 -5.06 29.49
C LYS A 268 -6.73 -6.49 29.39
#